data_AF-A0A0X3P524-F1
#
_entry.id   AF-A0A0X3P524-F1
#
_cell.length_a   1.000
_cell.length_b   1.000
_cell.length_c   1.000
_cell.angle_alpha   90.00
_cell.angle_beta   90.00
_cell.angle_gamma   90.00
#
_symmetry.space_group_name_H-M   'P 1'
#
loop_
_entity.id
_entity.type
_entity.pdbx_description
1 polymer ?
#
loop_
_entity_poly.entity_id
_entity_poly.type
_entity_poly.pdbx_seq_one_letter_code
_entity_poly.pdbx_strand_id
1 'polypeptide(L)'
;MALPAFIKDGIDLSISGVGGFQCLHYLSFRQKFFESVFYCILSLCGIFWALPKLNLPFNSSLVSRNLQTKSILLCVHCIVFGIEVGFKFATSSFIWILNPCHVLTVIQIWLLLADPSELVTGVFRIHFHMLNGPLLALLFPVVNTRILPFETVVYYLQHLLILLIPSLLIDQQCELPSSS
;
A
#
# COMPACT_ATOMS: atom_id res chain seq x y z
N MET A 1 14.15 20.93 -15.60
CA MET A 1 12.98 21.44 -14.85
C MET A 1 13.19 21.07 -13.39
N ALA A 2 13.27 22.04 -12.48
CA ALA A 2 13.39 21.76 -11.04
C ALA A 2 12.04 21.26 -10.50
N LEU A 3 12.07 20.30 -9.57
CA LEU A 3 10.87 19.83 -8.88
C LEU A 3 10.33 20.94 -7.94
N PRO A 4 9.00 21.11 -7.81
CA PRO A 4 8.41 21.97 -6.80
C PRO A 4 8.92 21.67 -5.38
N ALA A 5 9.06 22.73 -4.57
CA ALA A 5 9.66 22.66 -3.23
C ALA A 5 8.98 21.62 -2.31
N PHE A 6 7.65 21.56 -2.32
CA PHE A 6 6.88 20.64 -1.47
C PHE A 6 7.15 19.15 -1.74
N ILE A 7 7.78 18.81 -2.87
CA ILE A 7 8.04 17.41 -3.24
C ILE A 7 9.13 16.81 -2.36
N LYS A 8 10.20 17.57 -2.07
CA LYS A 8 11.39 17.01 -1.44
C LYS A 8 12.17 17.95 -0.51
N ASP A 9 11.83 19.23 -0.42
CA ASP A 9 12.68 20.21 0.26
C ASP A 9 12.70 20.01 1.79
N GLY A 10 11.70 19.35 2.36
CA GLY A 10 11.68 19.00 3.79
C GLY A 10 12.27 17.63 4.12
N ILE A 11 12.95 16.97 3.17
CA ILE A 11 13.61 15.69 3.42
C ILE A 11 14.97 15.94 4.08
N ASP A 12 15.08 15.55 5.34
CA ASP A 12 16.35 15.55 6.07
C ASP A 12 17.09 14.20 5.90
N LEU A 13 18.17 14.24 5.10
CA LEU A 13 19.02 13.08 4.83
C LEU A 13 19.99 12.74 5.98
N SER A 14 20.04 13.56 7.04
CA SER A 14 20.83 13.26 8.24
C SER A 14 20.15 12.22 9.14
N ILE A 15 18.82 12.09 9.02
CA ILE A 15 18.03 11.14 9.80
C ILE A 15 18.24 9.71 9.25
N SER A 16 18.62 8.80 10.13
CA SER A 16 18.78 7.38 9.79
C SER A 16 17.49 6.78 9.24
N GLY A 17 17.58 6.06 8.11
CA GLY A 17 16.44 5.39 7.47
C GLY A 17 15.71 6.21 6.40
N VAL A 18 16.04 7.50 6.23
CA VAL A 18 15.49 8.36 5.14
C VAL A 18 16.23 8.13 3.81
N GLY A 19 17.42 7.55 3.86
CA GLY A 19 18.28 7.34 2.69
C GLY A 19 19.55 8.20 2.79
N GLY A 20 19.97 8.78 1.67
CA GLY A 20 21.12 9.68 1.59
C GLY A 20 22.39 9.03 1.04
N PHE A 21 23.51 9.74 1.14
CA PHE A 21 24.76 9.37 0.49
C PHE A 21 25.29 8.00 0.96
N GLN A 22 25.16 7.71 2.25
CA GLN A 22 25.56 6.42 2.81
C GLN A 22 24.74 5.27 2.21
N CYS A 23 23.41 5.42 2.09
CA CYS A 23 22.56 4.44 1.42
C CYS A 23 22.90 4.31 -0.07
N LEU A 24 23.21 5.42 -0.75
CA LEU A 24 23.60 5.43 -2.15
C LEU A 24 24.98 4.78 -2.38
N HIS A 25 25.88 4.75 -1.39
CA HIS A 25 27.18 4.10 -1.50
C HIS A 25 27.27 2.75 -0.76
N TYR A 26 26.16 2.28 -0.18
CA TYR A 26 26.13 1.03 0.60
C TYR A 26 26.55 -0.21 -0.22
N LEU A 27 26.15 -0.29 -1.49
CA LEU A 27 26.58 -1.34 -2.42
C LEU A 27 27.38 -0.73 -3.59
N SER A 28 28.36 -1.50 -4.10
CA SER A 28 29.12 -1.09 -5.28
C SER A 28 28.20 -0.97 -6.52
N PHE A 29 28.51 -0.04 -7.43
CA PHE A 29 27.71 0.15 -8.64
C PHE A 29 27.59 -1.13 -9.48
N ARG A 30 28.68 -1.90 -9.58
CA ARG A 30 28.69 -3.19 -10.30
C ARG A 30 27.71 -4.18 -9.68
N GLN A 31 27.78 -4.34 -8.35
CA GLN A 31 26.88 -5.25 -7.62
C GLN A 31 25.42 -4.84 -7.78
N LYS A 32 25.10 -3.55 -7.58
CA LYS A 32 23.73 -3.03 -7.78
C LYS A 32 23.20 -3.33 -9.18
N PHE A 33 24.02 -3.09 -10.20
CA PHE A 33 23.62 -3.31 -11.58
C PHE A 33 23.33 -4.80 -11.84
N PHE A 34 24.26 -5.70 -11.48
CA PHE A 34 24.10 -7.13 -11.73
C PHE A 34 22.97 -7.75 -10.90
N GLU A 35 22.85 -7.41 -9.61
CA GLU A 35 21.74 -7.89 -8.77
C GLU A 35 20.40 -7.38 -9.29
N SER A 36 20.29 -6.10 -9.66
CA SER A 36 19.05 -5.54 -10.21
C SER A 36 18.67 -6.23 -11.52
N VAL A 37 19.61 -6.42 -12.44
CA VAL A 37 19.37 -7.12 -13.71
C VAL A 37 18.93 -8.57 -13.45
N PHE A 38 19.63 -9.28 -12.56
CA PHE A 38 19.30 -10.67 -12.22
C PHE A 38 17.88 -10.79 -11.65
N TYR A 39 17.53 -9.99 -10.64
CA TYR A 39 16.21 -10.04 -10.03
C TYR A 39 15.12 -9.52 -10.98
N CYS A 40 15.40 -8.56 -11.85
CA CYS A 40 14.47 -8.14 -12.90
C CYS A 40 14.18 -9.27 -13.89
N ILE A 41 15.21 -9.98 -14.37
CA ILE A 41 15.02 -11.14 -15.26
C ILE A 41 14.21 -12.22 -14.56
N LEU A 42 14.58 -12.58 -13.33
CA LEU A 42 13.86 -13.58 -12.54
C LEU A 42 12.39 -13.21 -12.35
N SER A 43 12.11 -11.94 -12.02
CA SER A 43 10.75 -11.43 -11.84
C SER A 43 9.95 -11.46 -13.14
N LEU A 44 10.55 -11.04 -14.26
CA LEU A 44 9.92 -11.10 -15.58
C LEU A 44 9.60 -12.54 -15.99
N CYS A 45 10.56 -13.46 -15.83
CA CYS A 45 10.34 -14.89 -16.09
C CYS A 45 9.19 -15.44 -15.22
N GLY A 46 9.15 -15.08 -13.93
CA GLY A 46 8.07 -15.47 -13.03
C GLY A 46 6.70 -14.95 -13.48
N ILE A 47 6.63 -13.67 -13.89
CA ILE A 47 5.41 -13.06 -14.43
C ILE A 47 4.98 -13.77 -15.71
N PHE A 48 5.86 -13.92 -16.70
CA PHE A 48 5.54 -14.59 -17.97
C PHE A 48 5.10 -16.05 -17.78
N TRP A 49 5.64 -16.73 -16.76
CA TRP A 49 5.25 -18.09 -16.41
C TRP A 49 3.90 -18.16 -15.66
N ALA A 50 3.60 -17.17 -14.83
CA ALA A 50 2.38 -17.12 -14.02
C ALA A 50 1.16 -16.62 -14.80
N LEU A 51 1.34 -15.65 -15.72
CA LEU A 51 0.26 -15.06 -16.52
C LEU A 51 -0.64 -16.09 -17.23
N PRO A 52 -0.13 -17.08 -17.98
CA PRO A 52 -0.97 -18.05 -18.67
C PRO A 52 -1.69 -19.02 -17.72
N LYS A 53 -1.30 -19.07 -16.44
CA LYS A 53 -1.91 -19.94 -15.42
C LYS A 53 -2.97 -19.23 -14.59
N LEU A 54 -3.12 -17.92 -14.78
CA LEU A 54 -4.00 -17.10 -14.00
C LEU A 54 -5.46 -17.37 -14.38
N ASN A 55 -6.16 -18.13 -13.57
CA ASN A 55 -7.61 -18.27 -13.64
C ASN A 55 -8.23 -17.36 -12.57
N LEU A 56 -9.01 -16.37 -13.01
CA LEU A 56 -9.74 -15.45 -12.15
C LEU A 56 -11.22 -15.80 -12.21
N PRO A 57 -11.68 -16.86 -11.51
CA PRO A 57 -13.10 -17.20 -11.51
C PRO A 57 -13.89 -16.04 -10.91
N PHE A 58 -14.70 -15.41 -11.75
CA PHE A 58 -15.66 -14.42 -11.32
C PHE A 58 -16.96 -15.12 -10.92
N ASN A 59 -17.40 -14.92 -9.68
CA ASN A 59 -18.69 -15.43 -9.23
C ASN A 59 -19.54 -14.27 -8.71
N SER A 60 -20.54 -13.88 -9.50
CA SER A 60 -21.46 -12.79 -9.19
C SER A 60 -22.35 -13.08 -7.97
N SER A 61 -22.52 -14.37 -7.60
CA SER A 61 -23.39 -14.80 -6.49
C SER A 61 -22.80 -14.57 -5.09
N LEU A 62 -21.49 -14.28 -4.99
CA LEU A 62 -20.81 -13.95 -3.72
C LEU A 62 -20.92 -12.46 -3.34
N VAL A 63 -21.68 -11.67 -4.12
CA VAL A 63 -21.85 -10.24 -3.93
C VAL A 63 -23.07 -9.99 -3.06
N SER A 64 -22.98 -10.34 -1.78
CA SER A 64 -23.78 -9.61 -0.81
C SER A 64 -22.95 -8.54 -0.16
N ARG A 65 -23.26 -7.29 -0.51
CA ARG A 65 -22.60 -6.12 0.03
C ARG A 65 -23.37 -5.66 1.26
N ASN A 66 -22.77 -5.77 2.45
CA ASN A 66 -23.18 -4.88 3.54
C ASN A 66 -22.65 -3.47 3.22
N LEU A 67 -23.44 -2.73 2.44
CA LEU A 67 -23.10 -1.41 1.92
C LEU A 67 -22.73 -0.43 3.04
N GLN A 68 -23.35 -0.56 4.21
CA GLN A 68 -23.07 0.30 5.36
C GLN A 68 -21.63 0.09 5.86
N THR A 69 -21.20 -1.16 6.06
CA THR A 69 -19.84 -1.46 6.51
C THR A 69 -18.81 -0.99 5.48
N LYS A 70 -19.07 -1.27 4.19
CA LYS A 70 -18.23 -0.80 3.08
C LYS A 70 -18.07 0.72 3.08
N SER A 71 -19.17 1.47 3.25
CA SER A 71 -19.15 2.94 3.31
C SER A 71 -18.44 3.48 4.55
N ILE A 72 -18.61 2.86 5.71
CA ILE A 72 -17.90 3.24 6.94
C ILE A 72 -16.40 3.03 6.77
N LEU A 73 -15.98 1.84 6.30
CA LEU A 73 -14.57 1.53 6.07
C LEU A 73 -13.94 2.49 5.07
N LEU A 74 -14.63 2.75 3.95
CA LEU A 74 -14.19 3.72 2.95
C LEU A 74 -14.01 5.12 3.56
N CYS A 75 -15.00 5.60 4.32
CA CYS A 75 -14.96 6.91 4.96
C CYS A 75 -13.75 7.05 5.90
N VAL A 76 -13.56 6.06 6.79
CA VAL A 76 -12.43 6.04 7.73
C VAL A 76 -11.10 6.00 6.97
N HIS A 77 -10.98 5.19 5.92
CA HIS A 77 -9.75 5.05 5.14
C HIS A 77 -9.39 6.36 4.41
N CYS A 78 -10.39 7.02 3.81
CA CYS A 78 -10.21 8.33 3.17
C CYS A 78 -9.78 9.42 4.17
N ILE A 79 -10.36 9.44 5.37
CA ILE A 79 -9.98 10.42 6.41
C ILE A 79 -8.53 10.21 6.84
N VAL A 80 -8.15 8.97 7.20
CA VAL A 80 -6.78 8.66 7.63
C VAL A 80 -5.77 8.99 6.53
N PHE A 81 -6.07 8.62 5.28
CA PHE A 81 -5.19 8.92 4.16
C PHE A 81 -5.08 10.42 3.85
N GLY A 82 -6.20 11.15 3.94
CA GLY A 82 -6.23 12.60 3.74
C GLY A 82 -5.38 13.33 4.78
N ILE A 83 -5.41 12.89 6.05
CA ILE A 83 -4.55 13.43 7.10
C ILE A 83 -3.07 13.15 6.81
N GLU A 84 -2.72 11.91 6.41
CA GLU A 84 -1.34 11.55 6.04
C GLU A 84 -0.83 12.39 4.86
N VAL A 85 -1.65 12.56 3.82
CA VAL A 85 -1.34 13.46 2.69
C VAL A 85 -1.10 14.89 3.17
N GLY A 86 -1.93 15.39 4.08
CA GLY A 86 -1.77 16.71 4.71
C GLY A 86 -0.43 16.87 5.42
N PHE A 87 0.00 15.87 6.20
CA PHE A 87 1.32 15.87 6.82
C PHE A 87 2.45 15.91 5.79
N LYS A 88 2.35 15.17 4.69
CA LYS A 88 3.37 15.17 3.62
C LYS A 88 3.47 16.50 2.89
N PHE A 89 2.37 17.22 2.71
CA PHE A 89 2.38 18.58 2.21
C PHE A 89 3.00 19.55 3.23
N ALA A 90 2.57 19.50 4.49
CA ALA A 90 3.04 20.40 5.55
C ALA A 90 4.56 20.28 5.79
N THR A 91 5.11 19.08 5.62
CA THR A 91 6.53 18.78 5.80
C THR A 91 7.35 18.87 4.51
N SER A 92 6.78 19.33 3.38
CA SER A 92 7.47 19.37 2.09
C SER A 92 8.17 18.06 1.71
N SER A 93 7.52 16.93 2.01
CA SER A 93 8.08 15.58 1.88
C SER A 93 7.18 14.69 1.01
N PHE A 94 6.48 15.29 0.05
CA PHE A 94 5.41 14.66 -0.73
C PHE A 94 5.86 13.46 -1.57
N ILE A 95 7.14 13.36 -1.93
CA ILE A 95 7.69 12.18 -2.62
C ILE A 95 7.38 10.87 -1.86
N TRP A 96 7.29 10.93 -0.53
CA TRP A 96 7.02 9.75 0.30
C TRP A 96 5.59 9.23 0.17
N ILE A 97 4.69 9.90 -0.55
CA ILE A 97 3.37 9.34 -0.89
C ILE A 97 3.49 8.09 -1.78
N LEU A 98 4.64 7.90 -2.43
CA LEU A 98 4.95 6.69 -3.19
C LEU A 98 5.41 5.51 -2.32
N ASN A 99 5.53 5.71 -0.99
CA ASN A 99 5.79 4.59 -0.10
C ASN A 99 4.70 3.52 -0.22
N PRO A 100 5.07 2.24 -0.09
CA PRO A 100 4.17 1.13 -0.37
C PRO A 100 2.88 1.20 0.45
N CYS A 101 2.92 1.57 1.73
CA CYS A 101 1.71 1.68 2.57
C CYS A 101 0.67 2.68 2.02
N HIS A 102 1.10 3.83 1.48
CA HIS A 102 0.22 4.82 0.87
C HIS A 102 -0.37 4.32 -0.45
N VAL A 103 0.45 3.67 -1.29
CA VAL A 103 -0.02 3.04 -2.52
C VAL A 103 -1.04 1.94 -2.21
N LEU A 104 -0.80 1.11 -1.20
CA LEU A 104 -1.75 0.11 -0.72
C LEU A 104 -3.06 0.75 -0.26
N THR A 105 -2.98 1.86 0.49
CA THR A 105 -4.16 2.61 0.95
C THR A 105 -5.01 3.08 -0.23
N VAL A 106 -4.39 3.63 -1.27
CA VAL A 106 -5.09 4.04 -2.50
C VAL A 106 -5.73 2.85 -3.21
N ILE A 107 -5.01 1.72 -3.31
CA ILE A 107 -5.55 0.48 -3.88
C ILE A 107 -6.76 0.01 -3.08
N GLN A 108 -6.70 0.04 -1.74
CA GLN A 108 -7.83 -0.35 -0.88
C GLN A 108 -9.02 0.58 -1.02
N ILE A 109 -8.82 1.90 -1.08
CA ILE A 109 -9.89 2.87 -1.36
C ILE A 109 -10.55 2.53 -2.71
N TRP A 110 -9.76 2.24 -3.74
CA TRP A 110 -10.29 1.85 -5.04
C TRP A 110 -11.05 0.52 -4.99
N LEU A 111 -10.53 -0.51 -4.31
CA LEU A 111 -11.22 -1.79 -4.11
C LEU A 111 -12.55 -1.62 -3.35
N LEU A 112 -12.56 -0.70 -2.37
CA LEU A 112 -13.76 -0.30 -1.63
C LEU A 112 -14.71 0.59 -2.44
N LEU A 113 -14.37 1.03 -3.64
CA LEU A 113 -15.29 1.76 -4.52
C LEU A 113 -15.76 0.87 -5.66
N ALA A 114 -14.84 0.12 -6.26
CA ALA A 114 -15.04 -0.61 -7.50
C ALA A 114 -16.13 -1.67 -7.41
N ASP A 115 -16.80 -1.86 -8.55
CA ASP A 115 -17.74 -2.95 -8.75
C ASP A 115 -17.02 -4.27 -9.03
N PRO A 116 -17.57 -5.39 -8.52
CA PRO A 116 -16.92 -6.67 -8.63
C PRO A 116 -16.71 -7.01 -10.11
N SER A 117 -15.46 -7.31 -10.45
CA SER A 117 -15.02 -7.66 -11.80
C SER A 117 -13.77 -8.55 -11.70
N GLU A 118 -13.37 -9.17 -12.81
CA GLU A 118 -12.14 -9.97 -12.88
C GLU A 118 -10.90 -9.13 -12.55
N LEU A 119 -10.85 -7.89 -13.03
CA LEU A 119 -9.79 -6.93 -12.70
C LEU A 119 -9.73 -6.66 -11.19
N VAL A 120 -10.87 -6.35 -10.57
CA VAL A 120 -10.95 -6.10 -9.12
C VAL A 120 -10.50 -7.33 -8.33
N THR A 121 -10.89 -8.52 -8.78
CA THR A 121 -10.47 -9.79 -8.16
C THR A 121 -8.96 -9.99 -8.28
N GLY A 122 -8.38 -9.72 -9.46
CA GLY A 122 -6.95 -9.79 -9.69
C GLY A 122 -6.17 -8.80 -8.83
N VAL A 123 -6.61 -7.54 -8.80
CA VAL A 123 -5.99 -6.49 -7.97
C VAL A 123 -6.11 -6.83 -6.48
N PHE A 124 -7.26 -7.32 -6.01
CA PHE A 124 -7.43 -7.75 -4.62
C PHE A 124 -6.42 -8.84 -4.23
N ARG A 125 -6.18 -9.83 -5.10
CA ARG A 125 -5.20 -10.91 -4.86
C ARG A 125 -3.76 -10.38 -4.80
N ILE A 126 -3.38 -9.51 -5.73
CA ILE A 126 -2.05 -8.87 -5.72
C ILE A 126 -1.88 -8.05 -4.44
N HIS A 127 -2.88 -7.21 -4.15
CA HIS A 127 -2.94 -6.40 -2.94
C HIS A 127 -2.77 -7.26 -1.67
N PHE A 128 -3.43 -8.41 -1.58
CA PHE A 128 -3.33 -9.31 -0.43
C PHE A 128 -1.88 -9.80 -0.20
N HIS A 129 -1.15 -10.08 -1.28
CA HIS A 129 0.27 -10.45 -1.19
C HIS A 129 1.15 -9.29 -0.67
N MET A 130 0.77 -8.04 -0.96
CA MET A 130 1.50 -6.85 -0.52
C MET A 130 1.34 -6.56 0.99
N LEU A 131 0.40 -7.21 1.70
CA LEU A 131 0.14 -7.01 3.13
C LEU A 131 1.32 -7.39 4.05
N ASN A 132 2.28 -8.16 3.54
CA ASN A 132 3.53 -8.44 4.25
C ASN A 132 4.31 -7.15 4.56
N GLY A 133 4.23 -6.13 3.69
CA GLY A 133 4.89 -4.84 3.91
C GLY A 133 4.37 -4.08 5.13
N PRO A 134 3.05 -3.80 5.23
CA PRO A 134 2.44 -3.20 6.41
C PRO A 134 2.70 -3.97 7.71
N LEU A 135 2.72 -5.32 7.66
CA LEU A 135 3.08 -6.14 8.82
C LEU A 135 4.53 -5.87 9.26
N LEU A 136 5.49 -5.86 8.33
CA LEU A 136 6.88 -5.54 8.63
C LEU A 136 7.04 -4.11 9.14
N ALA A 137 6.25 -3.16 8.64
CA ALA A 137 6.26 -1.79 9.12
C ALA A 137 5.75 -1.67 10.58
N LEU A 138 4.80 -2.52 11.00
CA LEU A 138 4.39 -2.57 12.41
C LEU A 138 5.44 -3.24 13.31
N LEU A 139 6.12 -4.28 12.81
CA LEU A 139 7.19 -4.98 13.55
C LEU A 139 8.47 -4.15 13.67
N PHE A 140 8.80 -3.39 12.63
CA PHE A 140 10.00 -2.55 12.54
C PHE A 140 9.61 -1.10 12.17
N PRO A 141 8.98 -0.37 13.11
CA PRO A 141 8.41 0.94 12.81
C PRO A 141 9.47 2.02 12.60
N VAL A 142 9.36 2.74 11.48
CA VAL A 142 10.20 3.91 11.16
C VAL A 142 9.44 5.19 11.52
N VAL A 143 9.38 5.47 12.82
CA VAL A 143 8.65 6.63 13.37
C VAL A 143 9.56 7.81 13.71
N ASN A 144 10.88 7.66 13.61
CA ASN A 144 11.88 8.69 13.88
C ASN A 144 11.88 9.86 12.87
N THR A 145 11.19 9.70 11.75
CA THR A 145 11.00 10.72 10.72
C THR A 145 9.68 11.48 10.89
N ARG A 146 8.90 11.13 11.91
CA ARG A 146 7.58 11.71 12.19
C ARG A 146 7.71 12.84 13.19
N ILE A 147 7.60 14.08 12.71
CA ILE A 147 7.95 15.29 13.46
C ILE A 147 6.73 16.08 13.95
N LEU A 148 5.59 15.97 13.25
CA LEU A 148 4.38 16.68 13.63
C LEU A 148 3.59 15.88 14.67
N PRO A 149 2.83 16.56 15.55
CA PRO A 149 1.97 15.89 16.50
C PRO A 149 0.97 14.99 15.75
N PHE A 150 0.70 13.81 16.32
CA PHE A 150 -0.19 12.78 15.79
C PHE A 150 0.27 12.04 14.52
N GLU A 151 1.39 12.39 13.89
CA GLU A 151 1.91 11.63 12.74
C GLU A 151 2.16 10.16 13.08
N THR A 152 2.73 9.88 14.25
CA THR A 152 2.95 8.51 14.73
C THR A 152 1.63 7.76 14.97
N VAL A 153 0.60 8.44 15.46
CA VAL A 153 -0.72 7.83 15.69
C VAL A 153 -1.36 7.48 14.34
N VAL A 154 -1.37 8.42 13.40
CA VAL A 154 -1.89 8.21 12.05
C VAL A 154 -1.12 7.10 11.33
N TYR A 155 0.20 7.03 11.51
CA TYR A 155 1.02 5.94 11.01
C TYR A 155 0.50 4.57 11.49
N TYR A 156 0.33 4.36 12.81
CA TYR A 156 -0.15 3.09 13.32
C TYR A 156 -1.60 2.80 12.90
N LEU A 157 -2.48 3.81 12.94
CA LEU A 157 -3.87 3.67 12.51
C LEU A 157 -3.96 3.26 11.05
N GLN A 158 -3.19 3.88 10.17
CA GLN A 158 -3.16 3.55 8.76
C GLN A 158 -2.70 2.11 8.54
N HIS A 159 -1.62 1.67 9.19
CA HIS A 159 -1.07 0.33 9.01
C HIS A 159 -2.00 -0.77 9.57
N LEU A 160 -2.62 -0.53 10.72
CA LEU A 160 -3.64 -1.42 11.27
C LEU A 160 -4.85 -1.51 10.34
N LEU A 161 -5.33 -0.38 9.83
CA LEU A 161 -6.48 -0.35 8.94
C LEU A 161 -6.21 -1.08 7.62
N ILE A 162 -5.01 -0.93 7.05
CA ILE A 162 -4.56 -1.69 5.87
C ILE A 162 -4.63 -3.20 6.12
N LEU A 163 -4.24 -3.68 7.31
CA LEU A 163 -4.25 -5.10 7.63
C LEU A 163 -5.67 -5.64 7.93
N LEU A 164 -6.56 -4.81 8.48
CA LEU A 164 -7.91 -5.22 8.88
C LEU A 164 -8.93 -5.19 7.73
N ILE A 165 -8.81 -4.26 6.78
CA ILE A 165 -9.77 -4.12 5.67
C ILE A 165 -9.96 -5.42 4.87
N PRO A 166 -8.91 -6.19 4.52
CA PRO A 166 -9.06 -7.43 3.76
C PRO A 166 -9.89 -8.49 4.48
N SER A 167 -9.69 -8.69 5.79
CA SER A 167 -10.51 -9.65 6.56
C SER A 167 -11.94 -9.17 6.65
N LEU A 168 -12.16 -7.88 6.86
CA LEU A 168 -13.50 -7.30 6.88
C LEU A 168 -14.20 -7.38 5.52
N LEU A 169 -13.47 -7.35 4.40
CA LEU A 169 -14.01 -7.57 3.06
C LEU A 169 -14.36 -9.03 2.77
N ILE A 170 -13.62 -9.97 3.36
CA ILE A 170 -13.83 -11.42 3.21
C ILE A 170 -14.95 -11.91 4.12
N ASP A 171 -15.03 -11.45 5.37
CA ASP A 171 -16.07 -11.89 6.33
C ASP A 171 -17.49 -11.52 5.86
N GLN A 172 -17.64 -10.41 5.13
CA GLN A 172 -18.92 -10.04 4.49
C GLN A 172 -19.41 -11.10 3.49
N GLN A 173 -18.54 -11.99 3.01
CA GLN A 173 -18.86 -13.06 2.06
C GLN A 173 -19.41 -14.31 2.75
N CYS A 174 -19.25 -14.46 4.07
CA CYS A 174 -19.60 -15.68 4.82
C CYS A 174 -20.93 -15.58 5.59
N GLU A 175 -21.44 -14.38 5.87
CA GLU A 175 -22.55 -14.18 6.80
C GLU A 175 -23.96 -14.28 6.21
N LEU A 176 -24.16 -14.77 4.97
CA LEU A 176 -25.51 -14.87 4.40
C LEU A 176 -25.95 -16.30 4.07
N PRO A 177 -27.08 -16.76 4.63
CA PRO A 177 -27.67 -18.02 4.23
C PRO A 177 -28.19 -17.90 2.79
N SER A 178 -27.95 -18.95 2.02
CA SER A 178 -28.53 -19.18 0.71
C SER A 178 -30.06 -19.11 0.79
N SER A 179 -30.66 -17.98 0.45
CA SER A 179 -32.10 -17.90 0.23
C SER A 179 -32.41 -18.56 -1.11
N SER A 180 -32.90 -19.80 -1.01
CA SER A 180 -33.58 -20.59 -2.03
C SER A 180 -34.79 -19.87 -2.62
#